data_AF-A0A0B5ILJ6-F1
#
_entry.id   AF-A0A0B5ILJ6-F1
#
_cell.length_a   1.000
_cell.length_b   1.000
_cell.length_c   1.000
_cell.angle_alpha   90.00
_cell.angle_beta   90.00
_cell.angle_gamma   90.00
#
_symmetry.space_group_name_H-M   'P 1'
#
loop_
_entity.id
_entity.type
_entity.pdbx_description
1 polymer ?
#
loop_
_entity_poly.entity_id
_entity_poly.type
_entity_poly.pdbx_seq_one_letter_code
_entity_poly.pdbx_strand_id
1 'polypeptide(L)'
;MTATATQTYTVIGLTLDVDSTELLIAAVLAGPVADQVELLATSEDDFTRWAEEFNAPDPDTAATMAYAYCRDFGYAEERTAGEYLQRVLADEGIGSTGGGHPGSGRSWISVATPDGGEILFTGQDRHEAEADYPLTDHAGWLACGYDGGGVEFTVLYDSHDPDLAADTAAAIAAVRASLATG
;
A
#
# COMPACT_ATOMS: atom_id res chain seq x y z
N MET A 1 -32.49 6.13 5.76
CA MET A 1 -31.18 6.03 6.42
C MET A 1 -30.53 7.39 6.28
N THR A 2 -30.37 8.13 7.38
CA THR A 2 -29.75 9.45 7.37
C THR A 2 -28.25 9.24 7.38
N ALA A 3 -27.53 9.73 6.35
CA ALA A 3 -26.08 9.73 6.35
C ALA A 3 -25.62 10.49 7.61
N THR A 4 -24.76 9.87 8.40
CA THR A 4 -24.20 10.52 9.60
C THR A 4 -23.24 11.59 9.10
N ALA A 5 -23.45 12.85 9.54
CA ALA A 5 -22.60 13.94 9.11
C ALA A 5 -21.16 13.71 9.60
N THR A 6 -20.21 13.77 8.68
CA THR A 6 -18.78 13.63 8.99
C THR A 6 -18.16 14.99 9.29
N GLN A 7 -17.19 15.02 10.20
CA GLN A 7 -16.32 16.17 10.45
C GLN A 7 -14.87 15.72 10.51
N THR A 8 -13.94 16.67 10.35
CA THR A 8 -12.50 16.39 10.43
C THR A 8 -12.07 16.27 11.88
N TYR A 9 -11.25 15.25 12.17
CA TYR A 9 -10.57 15.06 13.44
C TYR A 9 -9.07 14.87 13.19
N THR A 10 -8.23 15.48 14.02
CA THR A 10 -6.79 15.18 14.06
C THR A 10 -6.54 14.10 15.12
N VAL A 11 -5.96 12.98 14.72
CA VAL A 11 -5.50 11.93 15.65
C VAL A 11 -4.01 12.11 15.88
N ILE A 12 -3.60 12.07 17.14
CA ILE A 12 -2.23 12.28 17.59
C ILE A 12 -1.77 11.04 18.33
N GLY A 13 -0.57 10.54 18.02
CA GLY A 13 -0.02 9.37 18.67
C GLY A 13 1.47 9.18 18.45
N LEU A 14 1.94 7.99 18.85
CA LEU A 14 3.30 7.51 18.62
C LEU A 14 3.23 6.21 17.83
N THR A 15 4.03 6.08 16.78
CA THR A 15 4.27 4.80 16.11
C THR A 15 5.54 4.18 16.66
N LEU A 16 5.57 2.85 16.81
CA LEU A 16 6.79 2.14 17.17
C LEU A 16 7.80 2.19 16.02
N ASP A 17 9.05 2.58 16.28
CA ASP A 17 10.07 2.70 15.21
C ASP A 17 10.47 1.35 14.59
N VAL A 18 10.20 0.24 15.29
CA VAL A 18 10.57 -1.11 14.85
C VAL A 18 9.68 -1.67 13.74
N ASP A 19 8.41 -1.26 13.67
CA ASP A 19 7.50 -1.74 12.62
C ASP A 19 6.52 -0.67 12.10
N SER A 20 6.36 0.47 12.77
CA SER A 20 5.37 1.53 12.49
C SER A 20 3.92 1.06 12.28
N THR A 21 3.63 -0.21 12.59
CA THR A 21 2.30 -0.82 12.42
C THR A 21 1.43 -0.62 13.65
N GLU A 22 2.05 -0.41 14.81
CA GLU A 22 1.35 -0.11 16.05
C GLU A 22 1.31 1.39 16.31
N LEU A 23 0.10 1.92 16.51
CA LEU A 23 -0.14 3.31 16.90
C LEU A 23 -0.58 3.38 18.35
N LEU A 24 0.13 4.13 19.17
CA LEU A 24 -0.29 4.52 20.51
C LEU A 24 -1.00 5.88 20.42
N ILE A 25 -2.32 5.88 20.36
CA ILE A 25 -3.10 7.13 20.29
C ILE A 25 -3.04 7.86 21.63
N ALA A 26 -2.53 9.09 21.59
CA ALA A 26 -2.49 10.01 22.73
C ALA A 26 -3.73 10.91 22.79
N ALA A 27 -4.26 11.35 21.64
CA ALA A 27 -5.43 12.22 21.57
C ALA A 27 -6.17 12.15 20.22
N VAL A 28 -7.46 12.50 20.25
CA VAL A 28 -8.27 12.80 19.05
C VAL A 28 -8.90 14.17 19.25
N LEU A 29 -8.59 15.12 18.38
CA LEU A 29 -9.03 16.51 18.45
C LEU A 29 -10.01 16.81 17.32
N ALA A 30 -11.06 17.60 17.60
CA ALA A 30 -11.96 18.07 16.56
C ALA A 30 -11.31 19.21 15.76
N GLY A 31 -11.40 19.12 14.43
CA GLY A 31 -10.85 20.10 13.48
C GLY A 31 -9.49 19.70 12.90
N PRO A 32 -9.08 20.32 11.78
CA PRO A 32 -7.80 20.08 11.13
C PRO A 32 -6.71 20.90 11.84
N VAL A 33 -6.16 20.34 12.90
CA VAL A 33 -5.16 21.02 13.74
C VAL A 33 -3.81 20.31 13.71
N ALA A 34 -3.58 19.37 12.79
CA ALA A 34 -2.35 18.60 12.73
C ALA A 34 -1.11 19.51 12.60
N ASP A 35 -1.24 20.61 11.85
CA ASP A 35 -0.20 21.62 11.63
C ASP A 35 0.07 22.53 12.86
N GLN A 36 -0.85 22.55 13.82
CA GLN A 36 -0.79 23.37 15.04
C GLN A 36 -0.31 22.58 16.26
N VAL A 37 -0.21 21.25 16.14
CA VAL A 37 0.25 20.40 17.23
C VAL A 37 1.78 20.40 17.23
N GLU A 38 2.35 21.17 18.15
CA GLU A 38 3.77 21.05 18.49
C GLU A 38 3.95 19.88 19.46
N LEU A 39 4.34 18.71 18.94
CA LEU A 39 4.67 17.55 19.77
C LEU A 39 6.01 17.77 20.46
N LEU A 40 5.98 17.96 21.77
CA LEU A 40 7.17 18.14 22.60
C LEU A 40 8.08 16.90 22.50
N ALA A 41 9.39 17.13 22.54
CA ALA A 41 10.37 16.05 22.56
C ALA A 41 10.14 15.14 23.78
N THR A 42 10.01 13.85 23.54
CA THR A 42 9.98 12.78 24.55
C THR A 42 11.40 12.26 24.76
N SER A 43 11.70 11.77 25.96
CA SER A 43 13.00 11.17 26.32
C SER A 43 13.11 9.69 25.96
N GLU A 44 12.16 9.16 25.19
CA GLU A 44 12.10 7.75 24.79
C GLU A 44 12.65 7.64 23.37
N ASP A 45 13.68 6.81 23.22
CA ASP A 45 14.17 6.33 21.93
C ASP A 45 13.20 5.22 21.44
N ASP A 46 13.11 4.99 20.13
CA ASP A 46 12.27 3.95 19.47
C ASP A 46 10.78 4.29 19.22
N PHE A 47 10.41 5.57 19.23
CA PHE A 47 9.06 6.03 18.84
C PHE A 47 9.08 7.21 17.86
N THR A 48 8.31 7.09 16.78
CA THR A 48 8.07 8.16 15.82
C THR A 48 6.79 8.91 16.17
N ARG A 49 6.88 10.24 16.15
CA ARG A 49 5.77 11.15 16.42
C ARG A 49 4.83 11.18 15.22
N TRP A 50 3.52 11.11 15.47
CA TRP A 50 2.53 10.99 14.42
C TRP A 50 1.29 11.85 14.70
N ALA A 51 0.83 12.58 13.69
CA ALA A 51 -0.42 13.34 13.74
C ALA A 51 -1.03 13.43 12.32
N GLU A 52 -2.25 12.93 12.14
CA GLU A 52 -2.92 12.84 10.84
C GLU A 52 -4.41 13.18 10.96
N GLU A 53 -5.04 13.60 9.87
CA GLU A 53 -6.42 14.08 9.84
C GLU A 53 -7.38 13.09 9.18
N PHE A 54 -8.52 12.83 9.82
CA PHE A 54 -9.53 11.89 9.34
C PHE A 54 -10.90 12.53 9.32
N ASN A 55 -11.65 12.33 8.24
CA ASN A 55 -13.06 12.69 8.17
C ASN A 55 -13.90 11.53 8.72
N ALA A 56 -14.50 11.73 9.88
CA ALA A 56 -15.24 10.69 10.59
C ALA A 56 -16.55 11.25 11.19
N PRO A 57 -17.55 10.40 11.46
CA PRO A 57 -18.77 10.81 12.16
C PRO A 57 -18.53 11.15 13.64
N ASP A 58 -17.51 10.55 14.27
CA ASP A 58 -17.19 10.69 15.68
C ASP A 58 -15.70 10.40 15.94
N PRO A 59 -15.16 10.79 17.12
CA PRO A 59 -13.75 10.59 17.45
C PRO A 59 -13.31 9.13 17.49
N ASP A 60 -14.19 8.21 17.93
CA ASP A 60 -13.87 6.78 18.06
C ASP A 60 -13.68 6.15 16.66
N THR A 61 -14.50 6.57 15.70
CA THR A 61 -14.36 6.20 14.30
C THR A 61 -13.07 6.77 13.71
N ALA A 62 -12.72 8.03 14.01
CA ALA A 62 -11.43 8.62 13.59
C ALA A 62 -10.24 7.82 14.18
N ALA A 63 -10.30 7.43 15.44
CA ALA A 63 -9.28 6.59 16.07
C ALA A 63 -9.17 5.21 15.39
N THR A 64 -10.30 4.58 15.06
CA THR A 64 -10.33 3.30 14.33
C THR A 64 -9.70 3.43 12.94
N MET A 65 -9.98 4.52 12.24
CA MET A 65 -9.37 4.84 10.95
C MET A 65 -7.87 5.07 11.08
N ALA A 66 -7.41 5.74 12.13
CA ALA A 66 -5.98 5.94 12.41
C ALA A 66 -5.24 4.62 12.69
N TYR A 67 -5.83 3.70 13.47
CA TYR A 67 -5.26 2.37 13.65
C TYR A 67 -5.16 1.60 12.34
N ALA A 68 -6.21 1.65 11.50
CA ALA A 68 -6.17 1.04 10.18
C ALA A 68 -5.09 1.70 9.30
N TYR A 69 -4.99 3.03 9.31
CA TYR A 69 -3.97 3.76 8.57
C TYR A 69 -2.55 3.36 8.98
N CYS A 70 -2.22 3.32 10.27
CA CYS A 70 -0.88 2.90 10.69
C CYS A 70 -0.60 1.42 10.40
N ARG A 71 -1.61 0.54 10.50
CA ARG A 71 -1.45 -0.85 10.06
C ARG A 71 -1.23 -0.98 8.54
N ASP A 72 -1.93 -0.16 7.77
CA ASP A 72 -2.00 -0.26 6.31
C ASP A 72 -0.98 0.66 5.61
N PHE A 73 -0.32 1.58 6.31
CA PHE A 73 0.74 2.47 5.79
C PHE A 73 2.02 2.45 6.65
N GLY A 74 2.04 1.73 7.77
CA GLY A 74 3.21 1.45 8.61
C GLY A 74 4.15 0.44 7.94
N TYR A 75 4.55 0.73 6.71
CA TYR A 75 5.46 -0.08 5.91
C TYR A 75 6.92 0.12 6.34
N ALA A 76 7.22 0.12 7.66
CA ALA A 76 8.52 0.57 8.14
C ALA A 76 9.71 -0.23 7.57
N GLU A 77 9.47 -1.46 7.10
CA GLU A 77 10.48 -2.29 6.44
C GLU A 77 10.51 -2.14 4.91
N GLU A 78 9.40 -1.75 4.28
CA GLU A 78 9.29 -1.60 2.82
C GLU A 78 9.58 -0.18 2.35
N ARG A 79 10.54 -0.06 1.44
CA ARG A 79 10.97 1.19 0.82
C ARG A 79 10.21 1.48 -0.47
N THR A 80 9.60 0.47 -1.10
CA THR A 80 8.87 0.61 -2.37
C THR A 80 7.52 -0.11 -2.40
N ALA A 81 6.61 0.36 -3.26
CA ALA A 81 5.36 -0.32 -3.56
C ALA A 81 5.57 -1.75 -4.09
N GLY A 82 6.64 -1.99 -4.85
CA GLY A 82 7.06 -3.31 -5.30
C GLY A 82 7.44 -4.23 -4.14
N GLU A 83 8.22 -3.75 -3.16
CA GLU A 83 8.55 -4.50 -1.94
C GLU A 83 7.27 -4.87 -1.15
N TYR A 84 6.33 -3.93 -1.02
CA TYR A 84 5.03 -4.21 -0.41
C TYR A 84 4.24 -5.29 -1.17
N LEU A 85 4.09 -5.15 -2.49
CA LEU A 85 3.39 -6.12 -3.33
C LEU A 85 4.01 -7.52 -3.20
N GLN A 86 5.34 -7.63 -3.21
CA GLN A 86 6.02 -8.91 -3.05
C GLN A 86 5.76 -9.56 -1.69
N ARG A 87 5.70 -8.76 -0.61
CA ARG A 87 5.32 -9.28 0.71
C ARG A 87 3.90 -9.82 0.70
N VAL A 88 2.92 -9.06 0.20
CA VAL A 88 1.51 -9.51 0.19
C VAL A 88 1.34 -10.76 -0.69
N LEU A 89 2.05 -10.84 -1.82
CA LEU A 89 2.10 -12.07 -2.63
C LEU A 89 2.65 -13.25 -1.82
N ALA A 90 3.73 -13.07 -1.07
CA ALA A 90 4.33 -14.10 -0.23
C ALA A 90 3.39 -14.53 0.92
N ASP A 91 2.71 -13.59 1.57
CA ASP A 91 1.69 -13.85 2.60
C ASP A 91 0.53 -14.70 2.05
N GLU A 92 0.19 -14.51 0.78
CA GLU A 92 -0.82 -15.28 0.04
C GLU A 92 -0.28 -16.58 -0.58
N GLY A 93 0.98 -16.93 -0.31
CA GLY A 93 1.64 -18.16 -0.77
C GLY A 93 1.99 -18.16 -2.27
N ILE A 94 2.08 -16.98 -2.89
CA ILE A 94 2.40 -16.81 -4.31
C ILE A 94 3.87 -16.42 -4.44
N GLY A 95 4.66 -17.29 -5.06
CA GLY A 95 6.07 -17.00 -5.34
C GLY A 95 6.22 -15.89 -6.37
N SER A 96 7.03 -14.89 -6.07
CA SER A 96 7.32 -13.77 -6.96
C SER A 96 8.81 -13.42 -6.99
N THR A 97 9.23 -12.75 -8.06
CA THR A 97 10.61 -12.24 -8.22
C THR A 97 10.59 -10.81 -8.75
N GLY A 98 11.38 -9.93 -8.13
CA GLY A 98 11.64 -8.60 -8.67
C GLY A 98 12.63 -8.66 -9.84
N GLY A 99 12.36 -7.88 -10.87
CA GLY A 99 13.21 -7.73 -12.05
C GLY A 99 13.31 -6.27 -12.46
N GLY A 100 14.32 -5.94 -13.25
CA GLY A 100 14.49 -4.60 -13.77
C GLY A 100 15.48 -4.56 -14.91
N HIS A 101 15.33 -3.56 -15.78
CA HIS A 101 16.29 -3.35 -16.85
C HIS A 101 17.39 -2.41 -16.36
N PRO A 102 18.67 -2.85 -16.34
CA PRO A 102 19.77 -2.02 -15.84
C PRO A 102 19.83 -0.67 -16.56
N GLY A 103 19.90 0.42 -15.78
CA GLY A 103 20.11 1.78 -16.29
C GLY A 103 18.93 2.45 -16.99
N SER A 104 17.75 1.82 -17.06
CA SER A 104 16.55 2.43 -17.66
C SER A 104 15.54 2.97 -16.63
N GLY A 105 15.73 2.65 -15.34
CA GLY A 105 14.76 2.92 -14.28
C GLY A 105 13.56 1.97 -14.28
N ARG A 106 13.43 1.07 -15.26
CA ARG A 106 12.30 0.14 -15.35
C ARG A 106 12.47 -1.03 -14.40
N SER A 107 11.41 -1.36 -13.67
CA SER A 107 11.32 -2.50 -12.76
C SER A 107 9.94 -3.15 -12.85
N TRP A 108 9.86 -4.41 -12.44
CA TRP A 108 8.61 -5.18 -12.43
C TRP A 108 8.69 -6.28 -11.38
N ILE A 109 7.53 -6.75 -10.92
CA ILE A 109 7.42 -7.98 -10.15
C ILE A 109 6.85 -9.07 -11.06
N SER A 110 7.53 -10.21 -11.16
CA SER A 110 7.10 -11.36 -11.96
C SER A 110 6.59 -12.49 -11.07
N VAL A 111 5.50 -13.14 -11.48
CA VAL A 111 4.93 -14.35 -10.90
C VAL A 111 4.86 -15.42 -11.98
N ALA A 112 5.53 -16.55 -11.77
CA ALA A 112 5.52 -17.66 -12.73
C ALA A 112 4.14 -18.34 -12.78
N THR A 113 3.66 -18.66 -13.98
CA THR A 113 2.43 -19.43 -14.17
C THR A 113 2.71 -20.93 -14.33
N PRO A 114 1.76 -21.83 -14.00
CA PRO A 114 1.97 -23.27 -14.09
C PRO A 114 2.29 -23.80 -15.49
N ASP A 115 1.81 -23.11 -16.53
CA ASP A 115 2.01 -23.43 -17.95
C ASP A 115 3.33 -22.89 -18.52
N GLY A 116 4.18 -22.28 -17.68
CA GLY A 116 5.51 -21.81 -18.07
C GLY A 116 5.53 -20.38 -18.65
N GLY A 117 4.45 -19.63 -18.49
CA GLY A 117 4.41 -18.19 -18.70
C GLY A 117 4.75 -17.39 -17.43
N GLU A 118 4.46 -16.10 -17.47
CA GLU A 118 4.65 -15.20 -16.32
C GLU A 118 3.59 -14.10 -16.26
N ILE A 119 3.28 -13.63 -15.06
CA ILE A 119 2.47 -12.44 -14.83
C ILE A 119 3.39 -11.35 -14.32
N LEU A 120 3.42 -10.22 -15.02
CA LEU A 120 4.21 -9.06 -14.66
C LEU A 120 3.33 -7.99 -14.03
N PHE A 121 3.79 -7.43 -12.92
CA PHE A 121 3.22 -6.26 -12.27
C PHE A 121 4.13 -5.05 -12.47
N THR A 122 3.50 -3.92 -12.82
CA THR A 122 4.09 -2.58 -12.82
C THR A 122 3.09 -1.60 -12.23
N GLY A 123 3.55 -0.42 -11.81
CA GLY A 123 2.68 0.67 -11.41
C GLY A 123 1.93 1.27 -12.59
N GLN A 124 1.16 2.32 -12.32
CA GLN A 124 0.34 3.03 -13.29
C GLN A 124 0.72 4.51 -13.38
N ASP A 125 0.15 5.20 -14.35
CA ASP A 125 0.42 6.61 -14.66
C ASP A 125 1.93 6.87 -14.88
N ARG A 126 2.55 7.70 -14.05
CA ARG A 126 3.99 7.98 -14.13
C ARG A 126 4.87 6.75 -13.88
N HIS A 127 4.28 5.68 -13.32
CA HIS A 127 4.95 4.44 -12.94
C HIS A 127 4.61 3.25 -13.85
N GLU A 128 4.01 3.47 -15.03
CA GLU A 128 3.54 2.42 -15.97
C GLU A 128 4.59 1.33 -16.32
N ALA A 129 5.89 1.63 -16.13
CA ALA A 129 7.00 0.72 -16.41
C ALA A 129 7.94 0.46 -15.21
N GLU A 130 7.48 0.72 -13.98
CA GLU A 130 8.24 0.50 -12.76
C GLU A 130 7.34 -0.02 -11.63
N ALA A 131 7.84 -0.97 -10.85
CA ALA A 131 7.20 -1.42 -9.61
C ALA A 131 7.89 -0.82 -8.37
N ASP A 132 9.16 -0.42 -8.51
CA ASP A 132 9.98 0.12 -7.44
C ASP A 132 9.87 1.65 -7.35
N TYR A 133 8.71 2.11 -6.90
CA TYR A 133 8.44 3.52 -6.60
C TYR A 133 8.03 3.69 -5.12
N PRO A 134 8.14 4.91 -4.55
CA PRO A 134 7.73 5.15 -3.17
C PRO A 134 6.27 4.76 -2.93
N LEU A 135 5.98 4.24 -1.74
CA LEU A 135 4.63 3.79 -1.36
C LEU A 135 3.58 4.91 -1.52
N THR A 136 3.95 6.14 -1.14
CA THR A 136 3.10 7.35 -1.23
C THR A 136 2.82 7.80 -2.66
N ASP A 137 3.60 7.28 -3.61
CA ASP A 137 3.50 7.65 -5.01
C ASP A 137 2.56 6.74 -5.82
N HIS A 138 1.96 5.74 -5.15
CA HIS A 138 1.05 4.78 -5.76
C HIS A 138 -0.17 5.43 -6.39
N ALA A 139 -0.51 4.94 -7.59
CA ALA A 139 -1.62 5.41 -8.40
C ALA A 139 -2.29 4.24 -9.14
N GLY A 140 -2.14 3.02 -8.64
CA GLY A 140 -2.68 1.80 -9.25
C GLY A 140 -1.62 0.82 -9.74
N TRP A 141 -2.00 -0.45 -9.79
CA TRP A 141 -1.26 -1.55 -10.40
C TRP A 141 -1.78 -1.89 -11.79
N LEU A 142 -0.85 -2.31 -12.64
CA LEU A 142 -1.09 -3.03 -13.88
C LEU A 142 -0.54 -4.45 -13.71
N ALA A 143 -1.35 -5.47 -14.01
CA ALA A 143 -0.91 -6.85 -14.06
C ALA A 143 -1.21 -7.46 -15.45
N CYS A 144 -0.17 -7.93 -16.11
CA CYS A 144 -0.23 -8.50 -17.46
C CYS A 144 0.32 -9.93 -17.45
N GLY A 145 -0.47 -10.88 -17.95
CA GLY A 145 -0.04 -12.27 -18.17
C GLY A 145 0.60 -12.43 -19.55
N TYR A 146 1.75 -13.06 -19.61
CA TYR A 146 2.52 -13.39 -20.80
C TYR A 146 2.62 -14.90 -20.95
N ASP A 147 2.52 -15.38 -22.18
CA ASP A 147 2.84 -16.78 -22.48
C ASP A 147 4.36 -17.03 -22.38
N GLY A 148 4.78 -18.30 -22.42
CA GLY A 148 6.21 -18.66 -22.38
C GLY A 148 7.04 -18.12 -23.56
N GLY A 149 6.40 -17.48 -24.55
CA GLY A 149 7.06 -16.78 -25.66
C GLY A 149 7.30 -15.29 -25.40
N GLY A 150 6.59 -14.67 -24.45
CA GLY A 150 6.76 -13.27 -24.05
C GLY A 150 6.35 -12.25 -25.12
N VAL A 151 5.62 -12.66 -26.17
CA VAL A 151 5.27 -11.80 -27.32
C VAL A 151 3.82 -11.29 -27.22
N GLU A 152 2.91 -12.10 -26.71
CA GLU A 152 1.51 -11.72 -26.48
C GLU A 152 1.26 -11.56 -24.98
N PHE A 153 0.48 -10.53 -24.63
CA PHE A 153 0.08 -10.30 -23.25
C PHE A 153 -1.43 -10.15 -23.12
N THR A 154 -1.96 -10.58 -21.98
CA THR A 154 -3.34 -10.36 -21.56
C THR A 154 -3.33 -9.51 -20.31
N VAL A 155 -4.07 -8.40 -20.32
CA VAL A 155 -4.28 -7.59 -19.12
C VAL A 155 -5.20 -8.35 -18.17
N LEU A 156 -4.69 -8.66 -16.98
CA LEU A 156 -5.41 -9.36 -15.91
C LEU A 156 -6.00 -8.37 -14.90
N TYR A 157 -5.29 -7.28 -14.67
CA TYR A 157 -5.68 -6.21 -13.75
C TYR A 157 -5.14 -4.88 -14.25
N ASP A 158 -5.96 -3.84 -14.21
CA ASP A 158 -5.65 -2.49 -14.67
C ASP A 158 -6.45 -1.51 -13.82
N SER A 159 -5.77 -0.90 -12.85
CA SER A 159 -6.36 0.02 -11.89
C SER A 159 -5.65 1.36 -11.89
N HIS A 160 -6.35 2.41 -11.45
CA HIS A 160 -5.79 3.73 -11.20
C HIS A 160 -6.13 4.20 -9.77
N ASP A 161 -6.26 3.26 -8.83
CA ASP A 161 -6.61 3.53 -7.43
C ASP A 161 -5.34 3.92 -6.64
N PRO A 162 -5.28 5.10 -6.01
CA PRO A 162 -4.14 5.49 -5.19
C PRO A 162 -4.08 4.79 -3.82
N ASP A 163 -5.14 4.08 -3.39
CA ASP A 163 -5.12 3.28 -2.16
C ASP A 163 -4.31 1.99 -2.38
N LEU A 164 -3.01 2.06 -2.07
CA LEU A 164 -2.06 0.96 -2.27
C LEU A 164 -2.52 -0.36 -1.65
N ALA A 165 -3.07 -0.33 -0.43
CA ALA A 165 -3.46 -1.55 0.25
C ALA A 165 -4.67 -2.20 -0.42
N ALA A 166 -5.70 -1.41 -0.72
CA ALA A 166 -6.90 -1.88 -1.40
C ALA A 166 -6.59 -2.35 -2.83
N ASP A 167 -5.76 -1.60 -3.56
CA ASP A 167 -5.37 -1.88 -4.94
C ASP A 167 -4.53 -3.15 -5.03
N THR A 168 -3.51 -3.31 -4.18
CA THR A 168 -2.70 -4.54 -4.10
C THR A 168 -3.57 -5.76 -3.80
N ALA A 169 -4.52 -5.67 -2.85
CA ALA A 169 -5.41 -6.78 -2.54
C ALA A 169 -6.28 -7.19 -3.74
N ALA A 170 -6.81 -6.21 -4.48
CA ALA A 170 -7.60 -6.44 -5.67
C ALA A 170 -6.77 -7.02 -6.83
N ALA A 171 -5.56 -6.52 -7.04
CA ALA A 171 -4.62 -7.02 -8.04
C ALA A 171 -4.25 -8.50 -7.79
N ILE A 172 -3.98 -8.85 -6.54
CA ILE A 172 -3.68 -10.24 -6.14
C ILE A 172 -4.89 -11.15 -6.34
N ALA A 173 -6.10 -10.67 -6.03
CA ALA A 173 -7.32 -11.43 -6.28
C ALA A 173 -7.50 -11.76 -7.78
N ALA A 174 -7.22 -10.80 -8.66
CA ALA A 174 -7.27 -11.00 -10.11
C ALA A 174 -6.22 -12.03 -10.59
N VAL A 175 -4.99 -11.93 -10.08
CA VAL A 175 -3.92 -12.88 -10.41
C VAL A 175 -4.22 -14.28 -9.91
N ARG A 176 -4.75 -14.43 -8.70
CA ARG A 176 -5.19 -15.75 -8.19
C ARG A 176 -6.26 -16.39 -9.06
N ALA A 177 -7.22 -15.61 -9.53
CA ALA A 177 -8.25 -16.12 -10.43
C ALA A 177 -7.64 -16.66 -11.74
N SER A 178 -6.63 -15.98 -12.28
CA SER A 178 -5.89 -16.42 -13.47
C SER A 178 -5.10 -17.72 -13.21
N LEU A 179 -4.34 -17.78 -12.11
CA LEU A 179 -3.54 -18.95 -11.74
C LEU A 179 -4.38 -20.21 -11.46
N ALA A 180 -5.65 -20.06 -11.08
CA ALA A 180 -6.56 -21.18 -10.86
C ALA A 180 -7.15 -21.77 -12.15
N THR A 181 -7.03 -21.06 -13.28
CA THR A 181 -7.61 -21.45 -14.58
C THR A 181 -6.60 -22.04 -15.59
N GLY A 182 -5.30 -21.91 -15.34
CA GLY A 182 -4.21 -22.51 -16.13
C GLY A 182 -3.80 -23.87 -15.60
#